data_AF-A0A165QQ49-F1
#
_entry.id   AF-A0A165QQ49-F1
#
_cell.length_a   1.000
_cell.length_b   1.000
_cell.length_c   1.000
_cell.angle_alpha   90.00
_cell.angle_beta   90.00
_cell.angle_gamma   90.00
#
_symmetry.space_group_name_H-M   'P 1'
#
loop_
_entity.id
_entity.type
_entity.pdbx_description
1 polymer ?
#
loop_
_entity_poly.entity_id
_entity_poly.type
_entity_poly.pdbx_seq_one_letter_code
_entity_poly.pdbx_strand_id
1 'polypeptide(L)'
;MAKKPSKKSSYVIVASNVLPATVIPGTNVVAEAAYRNDRHPDRPGPWDGEPDKIAWTDRATGYSCVIVRERLGEYGAHVGVPPEHSLSGYNADAVPGAISQGLHRPVSCAQACQRRVPEPVSICHVSERNAHFAQQMARGQESEDDAWWLGMLFDGPRDLVPMGRDRKLAAERGETYRDARFAYEQATLLARRLHEWDAKSDGSPPVLRSSEEGDGQ
;
A
#
# COMPACT_ATOMS: atom_id res chain seq x y z
N MET A 1 -25.79 29.92 22.16
CA MET A 1 -24.82 28.84 22.49
C MET A 1 -23.87 28.68 21.31
N ALA A 2 -22.62 29.11 21.44
CA ALA A 2 -21.63 29.02 20.35
C ALA A 2 -21.00 27.61 20.32
N LYS A 3 -21.03 26.94 19.17
CA LYS A 3 -20.36 25.65 18.94
C LYS A 3 -18.84 25.86 19.01
N LYS A 4 -18.17 25.16 19.94
CA LYS A 4 -16.69 25.09 19.99
C LYS A 4 -16.16 24.46 18.69
N PRO A 5 -15.12 25.03 18.06
CA PRO A 5 -14.51 24.43 16.89
C PRO A 5 -13.82 23.12 17.28
N SER A 6 -14.12 22.05 16.54
CA SER A 6 -13.46 20.76 16.66
C SER A 6 -11.99 20.89 16.26
N LYS A 7 -11.07 20.61 17.18
CA LYS A 7 -9.64 20.51 16.88
C LYS A 7 -9.43 19.28 15.99
N LYS A 8 -9.19 19.49 14.70
CA LYS A 8 -8.62 18.45 13.84
C LYS A 8 -7.22 18.13 14.37
N SER A 9 -7.05 16.93 14.93
CA SER A 9 -5.76 16.44 15.39
C SER A 9 -4.88 16.19 14.17
N SER A 10 -4.07 17.17 13.78
CA SER A 10 -2.95 16.98 12.86
C SER A 10 -1.88 16.21 13.62
N TYR A 11 -1.81 14.90 13.41
CA TYR A 11 -0.75 14.07 13.99
C TYR A 11 0.58 14.47 13.33
N VAL A 12 1.49 15.04 14.10
CA VAL A 12 2.87 15.28 13.71
C VAL A 12 3.63 14.00 14.04
N ILE A 13 4.27 13.37 13.05
CA ILE A 13 5.13 12.20 13.27
C ILE A 13 6.38 12.70 13.97
N VAL A 14 6.63 12.19 15.18
CA VAL A 14 7.60 12.80 16.11
C VAL A 14 9.00 12.17 16.00
N ALA A 15 9.15 10.99 15.39
CA ALA A 15 10.46 10.39 15.13
C ALA A 15 10.40 9.41 13.96
N SER A 16 11.26 9.62 12.96
CA SER A 16 11.47 8.67 11.87
C SER A 16 12.95 8.56 11.56
N ASN A 17 13.47 7.34 11.54
CA ASN A 17 14.87 7.09 11.19
C ASN A 17 14.93 6.32 9.88
N VAL A 18 15.71 6.85 8.93
CA VAL A 18 16.13 6.12 7.73
C VAL A 18 16.97 4.94 8.20
N LEU A 19 16.64 3.74 7.74
CA LEU A 19 17.43 2.55 8.01
C LEU A 19 18.57 2.45 6.98
N PRO A 20 19.71 1.82 7.33
CA PRO A 20 20.75 1.53 6.35
C PRO A 20 20.22 0.62 5.23
N ALA A 21 21.03 0.35 4.21
CA ALA A 21 20.69 -0.58 3.13
C ALA A 21 20.07 -1.87 3.70
N THR A 22 18.77 -2.02 3.53
CA THR A 22 17.97 -3.05 4.18
C THR A 22 17.55 -4.07 3.15
N VAL A 23 17.93 -5.33 3.35
CA VAL A 23 17.38 -6.43 2.56
C VAL A 23 15.98 -6.72 3.09
N ILE A 24 14.99 -6.82 2.20
CA ILE A 24 13.63 -7.21 2.59
C ILE A 24 13.73 -8.58 3.27
N PRO A 25 13.25 -8.73 4.53
CA PRO A 25 13.42 -9.96 5.30
C PRO A 25 13.03 -11.20 4.52
N GLY A 26 13.90 -12.23 4.54
CA GLY A 26 13.65 -13.50 3.85
C GLY A 26 13.78 -13.46 2.32
N THR A 27 14.31 -12.37 1.75
CA THR A 27 14.56 -12.23 0.30
C THR A 27 16.02 -11.80 0.02
N ASN A 28 16.35 -11.58 -1.26
CA ASN A 28 17.62 -10.96 -1.68
C ASN A 28 17.42 -9.56 -2.28
N VAL A 29 16.24 -8.95 -2.08
CA VAL A 29 15.91 -7.63 -2.62
C VAL A 29 16.37 -6.57 -1.63
N VAL A 30 17.27 -5.70 -2.08
CA VAL A 30 17.67 -4.50 -1.32
C VAL A 30 16.60 -3.44 -1.52
N ALA A 31 16.05 -2.95 -0.42
CA ALA A 31 15.11 -1.83 -0.42
C ALA A 31 15.79 -0.57 -0.95
N GLU A 32 15.08 0.17 -1.80
CA GLU A 32 15.48 1.51 -2.23
C GLU A 32 15.29 2.52 -1.09
N ALA A 33 14.27 2.31 -0.25
CA ALA A 33 14.08 3.05 0.99
C ALA A 33 13.52 2.15 2.08
N ALA A 34 14.00 2.32 3.31
CA ALA A 34 13.50 1.63 4.49
C ALA A 34 13.49 2.57 5.70
N TYR A 35 12.42 2.54 6.48
CA TYR A 35 12.22 3.46 7.60
C TYR A 35 11.72 2.76 8.85
N ARG A 36 12.03 3.34 10.00
CA ARG A 36 11.34 3.09 11.28
C ARG A 36 10.60 4.35 11.71
N ASN A 37 9.38 4.22 12.22
CA ASN A 37 8.49 5.32 12.57
C ASN A 37 7.63 5.00 13.83
N ASP A 38 6.72 5.91 14.17
CA ASP A 38 5.85 5.85 15.35
C ASP A 38 4.67 4.87 15.25
N ARG A 39 4.52 4.19 14.11
CA ARG A 39 3.55 3.10 13.92
C ARG A 39 4.12 1.75 14.31
N HIS A 40 5.42 1.66 14.62
CA HIS A 40 6.02 0.43 15.11
C HIS A 40 5.32 -0.04 16.39
N PRO A 41 4.94 -1.32 16.53
CA PRO A 41 4.24 -1.75 17.74
C PRO A 41 5.20 -1.78 18.93
N ASP A 42 4.84 -1.13 20.03
CA ASP A 42 5.68 -1.04 21.24
C ASP A 42 5.82 -2.37 21.98
N ARG A 43 4.86 -3.28 21.82
CA ARG A 43 4.88 -4.57 22.50
C ARG A 43 5.74 -5.55 21.69
N PRO A 44 6.54 -6.40 22.35
CA PRO A 44 7.29 -7.44 21.67
C PRO A 44 6.40 -8.34 20.81
N GLY A 45 6.93 -8.75 19.67
CA GLY A 45 6.30 -9.67 18.75
C GLY A 45 7.15 -9.97 17.50
N PRO A 46 6.60 -10.74 16.55
CA PRO A 46 7.31 -11.10 15.32
C PRO A 46 7.80 -9.90 14.48
N TRP A 47 7.23 -8.71 14.70
CA TRP A 47 7.54 -7.46 13.99
C TRP A 47 8.77 -6.72 14.50
N ASP A 48 9.35 -7.09 15.66
CA ASP A 48 10.39 -6.28 16.35
C ASP A 48 11.58 -5.94 15.43
N GLY A 49 11.98 -6.89 14.57
CA GLY A 49 13.10 -6.74 13.64
C GLY A 49 12.76 -6.10 12.29
N GLU A 50 11.52 -5.69 12.06
CA GLU A 50 11.08 -5.27 10.73
C GLU A 50 11.00 -3.73 10.58
N PRO A 51 11.28 -3.19 9.38
CA PRO A 51 11.03 -1.78 9.06
C PRO A 51 9.54 -1.44 9.08
N ASP A 52 9.18 -0.18 9.30
CA ASP A 52 7.78 0.28 9.23
C ASP A 52 7.39 0.80 7.85
N LYS A 53 8.37 1.07 6.99
CA LYS A 53 8.15 1.26 5.56
C LYS A 53 9.29 0.63 4.80
N ILE A 54 8.97 -0.02 3.68
CA ILE A 54 9.93 -0.55 2.72
C ILE A 54 9.45 -0.22 1.33
N ALA A 55 10.31 0.36 0.50
CA ALA A 55 10.00 0.70 -0.89
C ALA A 55 11.06 0.13 -1.85
N TRP A 56 10.60 -0.35 -3.00
CA TRP A 56 11.47 -0.88 -4.07
C TRP A 56 10.76 -0.82 -5.42
N THR A 57 11.51 -0.93 -6.50
CA THR A 57 10.96 -1.15 -7.84
C THR A 57 10.92 -2.65 -8.13
N ASP A 58 9.74 -3.19 -8.44
CA ASP A 58 9.63 -4.56 -8.94
C ASP A 58 10.31 -4.68 -10.30
N ARG A 59 11.37 -5.49 -10.38
CA ARG A 59 12.20 -5.56 -11.60
C ARG A 59 11.48 -6.18 -12.80
N ALA A 60 10.50 -7.04 -12.57
CA ALA A 60 9.79 -7.75 -13.64
C ALA A 60 8.82 -6.83 -14.38
N THR A 61 8.12 -5.96 -13.64
CA THR A 61 7.08 -5.06 -14.17
C THR A 61 7.54 -3.62 -14.32
N GLY A 62 8.58 -3.23 -13.58
CA GLY A 62 9.02 -1.83 -13.46
C GLY A 62 8.16 -0.99 -12.53
N TYR A 63 7.13 -1.55 -11.89
CA TYR A 63 6.25 -0.81 -10.99
C TYR A 63 6.90 -0.56 -9.63
N SER A 64 6.57 0.59 -9.04
CA SER A 64 7.00 0.92 -7.69
C SER A 64 6.12 0.17 -6.68
N CYS A 65 6.75 -0.45 -5.70
CA CYS A 65 6.11 -1.21 -4.66
C CYS A 65 6.48 -0.64 -3.29
N VAL A 66 5.50 -0.59 -2.39
CA VAL A 66 5.70 -0.12 -1.02
C VAL A 66 4.96 -1.03 -0.06
N ILE A 67 5.65 -1.42 1.01
CA ILE A 67 5.04 -1.96 2.23
C ILE A 67 5.06 -0.85 3.26
N VAL A 68 3.92 -0.52 3.85
CA VAL A 68 3.80 0.48 4.92
C VAL A 68 3.12 -0.15 6.12
N ARG A 69 3.62 0.12 7.32
CA ARG A 69 2.94 -0.24 8.56
C ARG A 69 1.79 0.72 8.80
N GLU A 70 0.62 0.18 9.00
CA GLU A 70 -0.60 0.91 9.27
C GLU A 70 -0.78 1.21 10.75
N ARG A 71 -1.84 1.95 11.08
CA ARG A 71 -2.06 2.52 12.41
C ARG A 71 -2.23 1.48 13.51
N LEU A 72 -2.70 0.27 13.20
CA LEU A 72 -2.85 -0.80 14.19
C LEU A 72 -1.67 -1.80 14.14
N GLY A 73 -0.61 -1.46 13.38
CA GLY A 73 0.65 -2.18 13.33
C GLY A 73 0.72 -3.28 12.28
N GLU A 74 -0.38 -3.59 11.60
CA GLU A 74 -0.41 -4.45 10.42
C GLU A 74 0.35 -3.81 9.26
N TYR A 75 0.78 -4.61 8.29
CA TYR A 75 1.27 -4.07 7.03
C TYR A 75 0.14 -3.88 6.01
N GLY A 76 0.32 -2.86 5.17
CA GLY A 76 -0.34 -2.73 3.88
C GLY A 76 0.67 -2.86 2.76
N ALA A 77 0.33 -3.62 1.72
CA ALA A 77 1.13 -3.79 0.51
C ALA A 77 0.50 -3.02 -0.64
N HIS A 78 1.30 -2.16 -1.30
CA HIS A 78 0.84 -1.21 -2.31
C HIS A 78 1.74 -1.23 -3.54
N VAL A 79 1.14 -1.00 -4.70
CA VAL A 79 1.80 -0.91 -6.01
C VAL A 79 1.34 0.37 -6.70
N GLY A 80 2.30 1.18 -7.11
CA GLY A 80 2.08 2.40 -7.87
C GLY A 80 2.05 2.07 -9.36
N VAL A 81 0.92 2.36 -10.01
CA VAL A 81 0.75 2.29 -11.45
C VAL A 81 0.89 3.70 -12.06
N PRO A 82 1.43 3.84 -13.27
CA PRO A 82 1.56 5.14 -13.94
C PRO A 82 0.18 5.68 -14.40
N PRO A 83 0.06 6.98 -14.74
CA PRO A 83 -1.19 7.59 -15.22
C PRO A 83 -1.82 6.89 -16.42
N GLU A 84 -0.98 6.33 -17.30
CA GLU A 84 -1.41 5.65 -18.52
C GLU A 84 -2.04 4.28 -18.25
N HIS A 85 -1.88 3.75 -17.03
CA HIS A 85 -2.46 2.46 -16.66
C HIS A 85 -4.00 2.55 -16.63
N SER A 86 -4.66 1.55 -17.21
CA SER A 86 -6.13 1.47 -17.34
C SER A 86 -6.92 1.59 -16.02
N LEU A 87 -6.28 1.31 -14.89
CA LEU A 87 -6.86 1.44 -13.53
C LEU A 87 -6.36 2.65 -12.74
N SER A 88 -5.61 3.56 -13.36
CA SER A 88 -5.22 4.81 -12.72
C SER A 88 -6.46 5.68 -12.44
N GLY A 89 -6.51 6.28 -11.25
CA GLY A 89 -7.62 7.14 -10.81
C GLY A 89 -8.88 6.41 -10.36
N TYR A 90 -8.93 5.07 -10.47
CA TYR A 90 -10.08 4.28 -10.04
C TYR A 90 -10.01 3.87 -8.57
N ASN A 91 -11.15 3.85 -7.89
CA ASN A 91 -11.28 3.35 -6.53
C ASN A 91 -11.10 1.82 -6.47
N ALA A 92 -10.84 1.29 -5.27
CA ALA A 92 -10.51 -0.12 -5.07
C ALA A 92 -11.65 -1.08 -5.46
N ASP A 93 -12.91 -0.64 -5.33
CA ASP A 93 -14.11 -1.37 -5.72
C ASP A 93 -14.30 -1.51 -7.23
N ALA A 94 -13.71 -0.60 -8.01
CA ALA A 94 -13.67 -0.67 -9.46
C ALA A 94 -12.61 -1.65 -9.98
N VAL A 95 -11.73 -2.16 -9.13
CA VAL A 95 -10.68 -3.10 -9.53
C VAL A 95 -11.30 -4.47 -9.84
N PRO A 96 -11.14 -4.99 -11.07
CA PRO A 96 -11.68 -6.29 -11.44
C PRO A 96 -11.21 -7.42 -10.51
N GLY A 97 -12.15 -8.25 -10.06
CA GLY A 97 -11.86 -9.36 -9.13
C GLY A 97 -10.81 -10.36 -9.65
N ALA A 98 -10.62 -10.44 -10.98
CA ALA A 98 -9.56 -11.25 -11.59
C ALA A 98 -8.14 -10.82 -11.18
N ILE A 99 -7.90 -9.52 -10.94
CA ILE A 99 -6.63 -9.02 -10.41
C ILE A 99 -6.39 -9.53 -8.99
N SER A 100 -7.47 -9.65 -8.21
CA SER A 100 -7.40 -10.13 -6.82
C SER A 100 -7.22 -11.64 -6.70
N GLN A 101 -7.25 -12.39 -7.81
CA GLN A 101 -7.17 -13.85 -7.77
C GLN A 101 -5.78 -14.33 -7.33
N GLY A 102 -5.76 -15.05 -6.19
CA GLY A 102 -4.53 -15.58 -5.58
C GLY A 102 -3.84 -14.62 -4.63
N LEU A 103 -4.31 -13.37 -4.53
CA LEU A 103 -3.93 -12.48 -3.45
C LEU A 103 -4.54 -12.97 -2.13
N HIS A 104 -3.84 -12.71 -1.03
CA HIS A 104 -4.32 -13.00 0.32
C HIS A 104 -5.63 -12.27 0.63
N ARG A 105 -5.75 -11.05 0.12
CA ARG A 105 -6.92 -10.19 0.24
C ARG A 105 -7.19 -9.52 -1.11
N PRO A 106 -8.47 -9.22 -1.43
CA PRO A 106 -8.78 -8.36 -2.55
C PRO A 106 -8.09 -7.00 -2.43
N VAL A 107 -7.91 -6.33 -3.57
CA VAL A 107 -7.50 -4.92 -3.56
C VAL A 107 -8.54 -4.13 -2.76
N SER A 108 -8.08 -3.48 -1.70
CA SER A 108 -8.92 -2.75 -0.73
C SER A 108 -8.50 -1.30 -0.56
N CYS A 109 -7.38 -0.92 -1.18
CA CYS A 109 -6.82 0.42 -1.13
C CYS A 109 -6.58 0.92 -2.54
N ALA A 110 -7.05 2.15 -2.82
CA ALA A 110 -6.78 2.86 -4.06
C ALA A 110 -6.71 4.36 -3.75
N GLN A 111 -5.60 5.00 -4.10
CA GLN A 111 -5.39 6.41 -3.77
C GLN A 111 -4.25 7.03 -4.57
N ALA A 112 -4.33 8.35 -4.78
CA ALA A 112 -3.23 9.13 -5.32
C ALA A 112 -2.00 9.11 -4.40
N CYS A 113 -0.84 9.43 -4.97
CA CYS A 113 0.35 9.67 -4.16
C CYS A 113 0.12 10.79 -3.12
N GLN A 114 0.32 10.43 -1.86
CA GLN A 114 0.28 11.29 -0.68
C GLN A 114 1.52 12.20 -0.51
N ARG A 115 1.88 13.04 -1.49
CA ARG A 115 3.08 13.93 -1.44
C ARG A 115 3.20 14.79 -0.18
N ARG A 116 2.07 15.16 0.43
CA ARG A 116 2.02 16.02 1.64
C ARG A 116 2.17 15.25 2.94
N VAL A 117 2.20 13.92 2.87
CA VAL A 117 2.41 13.03 4.00
C VAL A 117 3.91 12.71 4.08
N PRO A 118 4.53 12.73 5.27
CA PRO A 118 5.94 12.40 5.41
C PRO A 118 6.28 11.03 4.82
N GLU A 119 7.39 10.98 4.07
CA GLU A 119 7.87 9.78 3.38
C GLU A 119 7.88 8.52 4.25
N PRO A 120 8.31 8.53 5.54
CA PRO A 120 8.35 7.32 6.37
C PRO A 120 7.02 6.61 6.59
N VAL A 121 5.88 7.26 6.31
CA VAL A 121 4.53 6.69 6.47
C VAL A 121 3.65 6.82 5.25
N SER A 122 4.10 7.57 4.23
CA SER A 122 3.35 7.75 3.00
C SER A 122 3.43 6.47 2.18
N ILE A 123 2.40 6.22 1.39
CA ILE A 123 2.43 5.17 0.35
C ILE A 123 3.23 5.60 -0.90
N CYS A 124 3.67 6.85 -1.00
CA CYS A 124 4.48 7.29 -2.14
C CYS A 124 5.85 6.62 -2.11
N HIS A 125 6.37 6.40 -3.30
CA HIS A 125 7.78 6.11 -3.53
C HIS A 125 8.13 6.66 -4.91
N VAL A 126 9.13 7.54 -4.96
CA VAL A 126 9.64 8.07 -6.22
C VAL A 126 11.01 7.45 -6.44
N SER A 127 11.08 6.40 -7.26
CA SER A 127 12.37 5.89 -7.74
C SER A 127 13.05 6.96 -8.62
N GLU A 128 14.38 6.96 -8.70
CA GLU A 128 15.12 7.92 -9.56
C GLU A 128 14.69 7.84 -11.04
N ARG A 129 14.26 6.66 -11.50
CA ARG A 129 13.76 6.45 -12.86
C ARG A 129 12.40 7.13 -13.07
N ASN A 130 11.50 7.08 -12.08
CA ASN A 130 10.21 7.77 -12.12
C ASN A 130 10.37 9.29 -11.95
N ALA A 131 11.36 9.73 -11.15
CA ALA A 131 11.72 11.14 -11.04
C ALA A 131 12.15 11.74 -12.39
N HIS A 132 12.85 10.97 -13.23
CA HIS A 132 13.34 11.43 -14.53
C HIS A 132 12.23 11.48 -15.61
N PHE A 133 11.25 10.57 -15.58
CA PHE A 133 10.04 10.66 -16.43
C PHE A 133 9.17 11.85 -16.01
N ALA A 134 8.95 12.03 -14.70
CA ALA A 134 8.22 13.18 -14.17
C ALA A 134 8.92 14.51 -14.51
N GLN A 135 10.26 14.59 -14.43
CA GLN A 135 11.03 15.78 -14.83
C GLN A 135 10.92 16.11 -16.32
N GLN A 136 10.76 15.11 -17.18
CA GLN A 136 10.64 15.32 -18.63
C GLN A 136 9.24 15.85 -19.01
N MET A 137 8.21 15.52 -18.23
CA MET A 137 6.84 16.05 -18.35
C MET A 137 6.65 17.41 -17.64
N ALA A 138 7.47 17.73 -16.62
CA ALA A 138 7.43 18.96 -15.84
C ALA A 138 7.79 20.27 -16.60
N ARG A 139 7.95 20.25 -17.93
CA ARG A 139 8.01 21.46 -18.76
C ARG A 139 6.63 22.06 -19.07
N GLY A 140 5.54 21.50 -18.53
CA GLY A 140 4.21 22.09 -18.58
C GLY A 140 3.38 21.79 -17.32
N GLN A 141 3.10 22.84 -16.54
CA GLN A 141 2.17 22.89 -15.40
C GLN A 141 2.46 21.96 -14.21
N GLU A 142 2.04 22.37 -13.00
CA GLU A 142 2.21 21.62 -11.75
C GLU A 142 1.53 20.24 -11.85
N SER A 143 2.21 19.22 -12.37
CA SER A 143 1.66 17.86 -12.43
C SER A 143 1.83 17.16 -11.08
N GLU A 144 0.73 16.61 -10.59
CA GLU A 144 0.66 15.76 -9.39
C GLU A 144 1.62 14.55 -9.55
N ASP A 145 2.03 13.88 -8.47
CA ASP A 145 2.94 12.72 -8.64
C ASP A 145 2.03 11.64 -9.18
N ASP A 146 2.26 11.36 -10.44
CA ASP A 146 1.43 10.66 -11.40
C ASP A 146 1.08 9.21 -11.04
N ALA A 147 1.70 8.65 -10.00
CA ALA A 147 1.44 7.28 -9.58
C ALA A 147 0.11 7.14 -8.81
N TRP A 148 -0.77 6.29 -9.31
CA TRP A 148 -1.96 5.82 -8.60
C TRP A 148 -1.63 4.53 -7.85
N TRP A 149 -1.88 4.49 -6.55
CA TRP A 149 -1.48 3.38 -5.69
C TRP A 149 -2.65 2.45 -5.42
N LEU A 150 -2.49 1.18 -5.80
CA LEU A 150 -3.43 0.09 -5.55
C LEU A 150 -2.82 -0.88 -4.56
N GLY A 151 -3.59 -1.37 -3.60
CA GLY A 151 -3.05 -2.20 -2.54
C GLY A 151 -4.07 -2.95 -1.69
N MET A 152 -3.56 -3.61 -0.67
CA MET A 152 -4.35 -4.37 0.29
C MET A 152 -3.78 -4.24 1.70
N LEU A 153 -4.64 -4.37 2.70
CA LEU A 153 -4.26 -4.43 4.11
C LEU A 153 -4.29 -5.87 4.63
N PHE A 154 -3.44 -6.17 5.60
CA PHE A 154 -3.40 -7.46 6.29
C PHE A 154 -4.10 -7.40 7.64
N ASP A 155 -5.37 -7.01 7.62
CA ASP A 155 -6.26 -6.83 8.77
C ASP A 155 -7.48 -7.77 8.70
N GLY A 156 -7.38 -8.86 7.94
CA GLY A 156 -8.48 -9.80 7.73
C GLY A 156 -8.73 -10.74 8.93
N PRO A 157 -9.80 -11.56 8.88
CA PRO A 157 -10.17 -12.44 9.99
C PRO A 157 -9.14 -13.51 10.41
N ARG A 158 -8.10 -13.72 9.60
CA ARG A 158 -7.00 -14.66 9.90
C ARG A 158 -5.67 -13.96 10.16
N ASP A 159 -5.69 -12.63 10.23
CA ASP A 159 -4.49 -11.82 10.30
C ASP A 159 -4.33 -11.26 11.72
N LEU A 160 -3.17 -11.52 12.31
CA LEU A 160 -2.85 -10.99 13.63
C LEU A 160 -2.46 -9.52 13.50
N VAL A 161 -3.32 -8.62 13.97
CA VAL A 161 -3.06 -7.18 14.03
C VAL A 161 -2.33 -6.82 15.34
N PRO A 162 -1.08 -6.30 15.31
CA PRO A 162 -0.23 -6.12 16.49
C PRO A 162 -0.83 -5.28 17.62
N MET A 163 -1.55 -4.21 17.29
CA MET A 163 -2.20 -3.30 18.25
C MET A 163 -3.73 -3.49 18.27
N GLY A 164 -4.23 -4.62 17.78
CA GLY A 164 -5.64 -4.99 17.86
C GLY A 164 -6.11 -5.24 19.30
N ARG A 165 -7.41 -4.98 19.56
CA ARG A 165 -8.00 -5.03 20.92
C ARG A 165 -7.89 -6.42 21.58
N ASP A 166 -7.91 -7.49 20.79
CA ASP A 166 -7.98 -8.88 21.27
C ASP A 166 -6.76 -9.74 20.88
N ARG A 167 -5.55 -9.14 20.85
CA ARG A 167 -4.31 -9.79 20.39
C ARG A 167 -4.03 -11.17 21.02
N LYS A 168 -4.35 -11.36 22.31
CA LYS A 168 -4.15 -12.65 22.99
C LYS A 168 -5.10 -13.72 22.46
N LEU A 169 -6.37 -13.37 22.31
CA LEU A 169 -7.38 -14.26 21.75
C LEU A 169 -7.12 -14.52 20.26
N ALA A 170 -6.60 -13.54 19.53
CA ALA A 170 -6.19 -13.68 18.13
C ALA A 170 -5.12 -14.78 17.97
N ALA A 171 -4.08 -14.75 18.81
CA ALA A 171 -3.06 -15.80 18.82
C ALA A 171 -3.65 -17.19 19.16
N GLU A 172 -4.59 -17.26 20.12
CA GLU A 172 -5.28 -18.50 20.50
C GLU A 172 -6.19 -19.04 19.37
N ARG A 173 -6.76 -18.16 18.54
CA ARG A 173 -7.54 -18.51 17.34
C ARG A 173 -6.67 -18.91 16.14
N GLY A 174 -5.34 -18.86 16.28
CA GLY A 174 -4.40 -19.19 15.20
C GLY A 174 -4.28 -18.11 14.13
N GLU A 175 -4.59 -16.85 14.45
CA GLU A 175 -4.34 -15.72 13.55
C GLU A 175 -2.82 -15.55 13.36
N THR A 176 -2.40 -15.30 12.11
CA THR A 176 -0.98 -15.20 11.75
C THR A 176 -0.62 -13.76 11.43
N TYR A 177 0.49 -13.27 11.98
CA TYR A 177 1.03 -11.98 11.59
C TYR A 177 1.62 -12.07 10.18
N ARG A 178 1.23 -11.15 9.30
CA ARG A 178 1.75 -11.06 7.93
C ARG A 178 3.01 -10.22 7.94
N ASP A 179 4.15 -10.91 7.94
CA ASP A 179 5.47 -10.31 8.00
C ASP A 179 5.87 -9.58 6.71
N ALA A 180 7.02 -8.91 6.73
CA ALA A 180 7.51 -8.12 5.60
C ALA A 180 7.77 -8.99 4.35
N ARG A 181 8.15 -10.26 4.53
CA ARG A 181 8.35 -11.20 3.43
C ARG A 181 7.03 -11.49 2.73
N PHE A 182 6.01 -11.86 3.50
CA PHE A 182 4.68 -12.12 3.01
C PHE A 182 4.11 -10.89 2.29
N ALA A 183 4.26 -9.71 2.90
CA ALA A 183 3.86 -8.44 2.32
C ALA A 183 4.53 -8.18 0.97
N TYR A 184 5.84 -8.46 0.87
CA TYR A 184 6.59 -8.35 -0.38
C TYR A 184 6.08 -9.31 -1.46
N GLU A 185 5.81 -10.58 -1.09
CA GLU A 185 5.28 -11.58 -2.01
C GLU A 185 3.90 -11.15 -2.56
N GLN A 186 3.03 -10.60 -1.71
CA GLN A 186 1.72 -10.08 -2.12
C GLN A 186 1.83 -8.83 -2.99
N ALA A 187 2.71 -7.88 -2.66
CA ALA A 187 2.95 -6.69 -3.49
C ALA A 187 3.49 -7.08 -4.88
N THR A 188 4.44 -8.00 -4.94
CA THR A 188 5.03 -8.49 -6.19
C THR A 188 4.00 -9.23 -7.05
N LEU A 189 3.15 -10.04 -6.42
CA LEU A 189 2.05 -10.70 -7.13
C LEU A 189 1.05 -9.68 -7.66
N LEU A 190 0.66 -8.68 -6.86
CA LEU A 190 -0.24 -7.61 -7.30
C LEU A 190 0.36 -6.82 -8.47
N ALA A 191 1.64 -6.46 -8.41
CA ALA A 191 2.33 -5.74 -9.48
C ALA A 191 2.27 -6.52 -10.80
N ARG A 192 2.56 -7.82 -10.74
CA ARG A 192 2.43 -8.72 -11.90
C ARG A 192 1.01 -8.74 -12.45
N ARG A 193 -0.02 -8.83 -11.60
CA ARG A 193 -1.43 -8.87 -12.03
C ARG A 193 -1.87 -7.58 -12.70
N LEU A 194 -1.46 -6.43 -12.17
CA LEU A 194 -1.74 -5.12 -12.75
C LEU A 194 -1.05 -5.00 -14.12
N HIS A 195 0.22 -5.37 -14.21
CA HIS A 195 0.95 -5.33 -15.48
C HIS A 195 0.34 -6.24 -16.55
N GLU A 196 -0.03 -7.48 -16.18
CA GLU A 196 -0.71 -8.42 -17.08
C GLU A 196 -2.11 -7.96 -17.49
N TRP A 197 -2.82 -7.23 -16.61
CA TRP A 197 -4.13 -6.65 -16.89
C TRP A 197 -4.00 -5.54 -17.93
N ASP A 198 -3.09 -4.61 -17.71
CA ASP A 198 -2.89 -3.45 -18.58
C ASP A 198 -2.49 -3.87 -19.99
N ALA A 199 -1.59 -4.85 -20.10
CA ALA A 199 -1.17 -5.42 -21.39
C ALA A 199 -2.29 -6.11 -22.18
N LYS A 200 -3.38 -6.52 -21.51
CA LYS A 200 -4.56 -7.14 -22.14
C LYS A 200 -5.70 -6.15 -22.35
N SER A 201 -5.71 -5.05 -21.60
CA SER A 201 -6.73 -4.03 -21.74
C SER A 201 -6.58 -3.34 -23.10
N ASP A 202 -7.65 -3.29 -23.87
CA ASP A 202 -7.72 -2.55 -25.13
C ASP A 202 -8.00 -1.05 -24.90
N GLY A 203 -7.86 -0.58 -23.66
CA GLY A 203 -8.27 0.75 -23.22
C GLY A 203 -9.75 0.86 -22.84
N SER A 204 -10.54 -0.23 -22.90
CA SER A 204 -11.93 -0.20 -22.45
C SER A 204 -12.02 -0.05 -20.92
N PRO A 205 -12.88 0.86 -20.40
CA PRO A 205 -13.02 1.07 -18.97
C PRO A 205 -13.54 -0.18 -18.25
N PRO A 206 -13.11 -0.42 -17.00
CA PRO A 206 -13.62 -1.54 -16.22
C PRO A 206 -15.14 -1.41 -16.05
N VAL A 207 -15.86 -2.51 -16.27
CA VAL A 207 -17.31 -2.56 -16.05
C VAL A 207 -17.56 -2.43 -14.54
N LEU A 208 -17.94 -1.23 -14.10
CA LEU A 208 -18.45 -1.01 -12.75
C LEU A 208 -19.68 -1.89 -12.58
N ARG A 209 -19.61 -2.87 -11.68
CA ARG A 209 -20.81 -3.60 -11.26
C ARG A 209 -21.67 -2.60 -10.50
N SER A 210 -22.70 -2.09 -11.16
CA SER A 210 -23.83 -1.46 -10.48
C SER A 210 -24.31 -2.44 -9.41
N SER A 211 -24.32 -1.98 -8.17
CA SER A 211 -24.96 -2.67 -7.06
C SER A 211 -26.47 -2.73 -7.35
N GLU A 212 -26.88 -3.73 -8.09
CA GLU A 212 -28.27 -4.17 -8.19
C GLU A 212 -28.47 -5.27 -7.16
N GLU A 213 -29.12 -4.93 -6.04
CA GLU A 213 -30.07 -5.82 -5.37
C GLU A 213 -30.98 -5.05 -4.40
N GLY A 214 -32.28 -5.29 -4.53
CA GLY A 214 -33.38 -4.81 -3.68
C GLY A 214 -34.38 -3.96 -4.48
N ASP A 215 -35.58 -4.39 -4.86
CA ASP A 215 -36.44 -5.40 -4.27
C ASP A 215 -37.37 -5.99 -5.34
N GLY A 216 -37.56 -7.31 -5.29
CA GLY A 216 -38.71 -7.97 -5.86
C GLY A 216 -39.68 -8.34 -4.75
N GLN A 217 -40.85 -7.68 -4.73
CA GLN A 217 -42.14 -8.33 -4.52
C GLN A 217 -43.29 -7.44 -4.97
#